data_AF-A0A2V9CAN6-F1
#
_entry.id   AF-A0A2V9CAN6-F1
#
_cell.length_a   1.000
_cell.length_b   1.000
_cell.length_c   1.000
_cell.angle_alpha   90.00
_cell.angle_beta   90.00
_cell.angle_gamma   90.00
#
_symmetry.space_group_name_H-M   'P 1'
#
loop_
_entity.id
_entity.type
_entity.pdbx_description
1 polymer ?
#
loop_
_entity_poly.entity_id
_entity_poly.type
_entity_poly.pdbx_seq_one_letter_code
_entity_poly.pdbx_strand_id
1 'polypeptide(L)'
;MASPTFQLELWNRDELYEDVWKQPLTSLVSKYGVSAVAIGKTCRKLQVPLPGRGYWAKKAHGHSVTRKALPTLHQVPRVVRYRPAVVNTVPNPRVPSPPAKPEFPVEAEDRAELARINQMLSAGAFSVKKPRKALRHPLVVAARKILSHASPYKGVLQTPWNEAFLDIRVSKPSLRRGLGIMAAIIAVLEDNGVKVRVTAGDRSYGDRSSQTTATILGEDLHFGITERTKHVRVSDSTAGTDAIGRRRYLHSYDPTGALSLRLFSHSSYFKTCWDDTEQTKIESLVPECVATMMKVAVEHRRNTAKKNQEEFFRKLRWEELRELKQQIDVEEARIQRLENRAENWHRARRIRQYVLAFVDWKAKQKKALGPKTALGKWAIWALQQADRIDPVGDKAPSILDRKGELEGWSPYGWR
;
A
#
# COMPACT_ATOMS: atom_id res chain seq x y z
N MET A 1 4.45 17.42 23.27
CA MET A 1 4.05 16.11 23.85
C MET A 1 4.54 16.08 25.29
N ALA A 2 3.63 16.19 26.27
CA ALA A 2 4.02 16.07 27.67
C ALA A 2 4.33 14.60 27.96
N SER A 3 5.58 14.30 28.31
CA SER A 3 5.94 12.98 28.83
C SER A 3 5.07 12.70 30.06
N PRO A 4 4.34 11.57 30.14
CA PRO A 4 3.60 11.24 31.35
C PRO A 4 4.61 11.11 32.49
N THR A 5 4.54 12.02 33.46
CA THR A 5 5.41 12.01 34.63
C THR A 5 5.03 10.81 35.49
N PHE A 6 5.85 9.76 35.42
CA PHE A 6 5.64 8.53 36.17
C PHE A 6 6.05 8.75 37.63
N GLN A 7 5.11 8.65 38.56
CA GLN A 7 5.41 8.68 39.99
C GLN A 7 5.32 7.26 40.56
N LEU A 8 6.46 6.77 41.05
CA LEU A 8 6.54 5.56 41.87
C LEU A 8 6.18 5.95 43.30
N GLU A 9 5.05 5.45 43.80
CA GLU A 9 4.61 5.72 45.17
C GLU A 9 4.81 4.46 46.04
N LEU A 10 5.38 4.64 47.22
CA LEU A 10 5.46 3.59 48.24
C LEU A 10 4.09 3.40 48.88
N TRP A 11 3.70 2.15 49.13
CA TRP A 11 2.50 1.85 49.90
C TRP A 11 2.72 2.17 51.38
N ASN A 12 1.82 2.95 51.97
CA ASN A 12 1.77 3.15 53.40
C ASN A 12 0.92 2.04 54.05
N ARG A 13 1.52 1.29 54.99
CA ARG A 13 0.91 0.13 55.66
C ARG A 13 -0.28 0.52 56.52
N ASP A 14 -0.18 1.63 57.25
CA ASP A 14 -1.20 2.07 58.19
C ASP A 14 -2.40 2.69 57.46
N GLU A 15 -2.12 3.48 56.41
CA GLU A 15 -3.16 4.01 55.52
C GLU A 15 -3.95 2.88 54.84
N LEU A 16 -3.25 1.86 54.32
CA LEU A 16 -3.88 0.71 53.69
C LEU A 16 -4.76 -0.06 54.68
N TYR A 17 -4.32 -0.21 55.94
CA TYR A 17 -5.12 -0.83 56.98
C TYR A 17 -6.39 -0.02 57.27
N GLU A 18 -6.30 1.30 57.42
CA GLU A 18 -7.49 2.13 57.63
C GLU A 18 -8.48 2.03 56.47
N ASP A 19 -7.99 2.12 55.23
CA ASP A 19 -8.84 2.09 54.04
C ASP A 19 -9.58 0.77 53.87
N VAL A 20 -8.90 -0.35 54.07
CA VAL A 20 -9.45 -1.70 53.90
C VAL A 20 -10.50 -2.03 54.97
N TRP A 21 -10.48 -1.35 56.12
CA TRP A 21 -11.50 -1.49 57.17
C TRP A 21 -12.57 -0.39 57.15
N LYS A 22 -12.41 0.64 56.30
CA LYS A 22 -13.42 1.68 56.03
C LYS A 22 -14.32 1.33 54.84
N GLN A 23 -13.79 0.70 53.80
CA GLN A 23 -14.53 0.36 52.58
C GLN A 23 -14.06 -0.95 51.92
N PRO A 24 -14.92 -1.62 51.12
CA PRO A 24 -14.54 -2.86 50.43
C PRO A 24 -13.43 -2.62 49.38
N LEU A 25 -12.63 -3.66 49.14
CA LEU A 25 -11.47 -3.59 48.23
C LEU A 25 -11.82 -3.17 46.80
N THR A 26 -13.05 -3.43 46.35
CA THR A 26 -13.56 -3.01 45.03
C THR A 26 -13.68 -1.49 44.92
N SER A 27 -14.06 -0.80 45.99
CA SER A 27 -14.14 0.68 46.04
C SER A 27 -12.75 1.32 46.11
N LEU A 28 -11.75 0.61 46.62
CA LEU A 28 -10.37 1.08 46.70
C LEU A 28 -9.63 1.06 45.36
N VAL A 29 -10.16 0.40 44.32
CA VAL A 29 -9.53 0.30 43.00
C VAL A 29 -9.27 1.69 42.40
N SER A 30 -10.25 2.60 42.48
CA SER A 30 -10.13 3.96 41.93
C SER A 30 -9.11 4.81 42.72
N LYS A 31 -9.07 4.68 44.05
CA LYS A 31 -8.11 5.39 44.90
C LYS A 31 -6.67 4.93 44.63
N TYR A 32 -6.48 3.62 44.46
CA TYR A 32 -5.15 3.03 44.38
C TYR A 32 -4.65 2.80 42.94
N GLY A 33 -5.50 2.93 41.93
CA GLY A 33 -5.15 2.76 40.51
C GLY A 33 -4.78 1.31 40.13
N VAL A 34 -5.11 0.34 40.97
CA VAL A 34 -4.78 -1.08 40.81
C VAL A 34 -5.98 -1.96 41.15
N SER A 35 -6.06 -3.15 40.56
CA SER A 35 -7.19 -4.06 40.77
C SER A 35 -7.35 -4.52 42.23
N ALA A 36 -8.58 -4.82 42.66
CA ALA A 36 -8.88 -5.24 44.04
C ALA A 36 -8.07 -6.48 44.46
N VAL A 37 -7.76 -7.37 43.51
CA VAL A 37 -6.90 -8.54 43.72
C VAL A 37 -5.45 -8.12 44.01
N ALA A 38 -4.93 -7.10 43.31
CA ALA A 38 -3.60 -6.56 43.54
C ALA A 38 -3.51 -5.85 44.91
N ILE A 39 -4.55 -5.14 45.33
CA ILE A 39 -4.65 -4.57 46.68
C ILE A 39 -4.61 -5.69 47.73
N GLY A 40 -5.39 -6.76 47.56
CA GLY A 40 -5.39 -7.92 48.47
C GLY A 40 -4.05 -8.69 48.51
N LYS A 41 -3.32 -8.77 47.39
CA LYS A 41 -1.93 -9.30 47.38
C LYS A 41 -0.99 -8.40 48.16
N THR A 42 -1.14 -7.09 48.04
CA THR A 42 -0.32 -6.10 48.74
C THR A 42 -0.58 -6.11 50.24
N CYS A 43 -1.85 -6.22 50.67
CA CYS A 43 -2.22 -6.40 52.07
C CYS A 43 -1.54 -7.64 52.68
N ARG A 44 -1.49 -8.76 51.95
CA ARG A 44 -0.78 -9.97 52.40
C ARG A 44 0.73 -9.74 52.54
N LYS A 45 1.37 -9.08 51.57
CA LYS A 45 2.80 -8.74 51.61
C LYS A 45 3.14 -7.81 52.77
N LEU A 46 2.27 -6.85 53.07
CA LEU A 46 2.41 -5.90 54.19
C LEU A 46 1.85 -6.45 55.51
N GLN A 47 1.38 -7.70 55.53
CA GLN A 47 0.73 -8.35 56.68
C GLN A 47 -0.37 -7.49 57.33
N VAL A 48 -1.20 -6.89 56.49
CA VAL A 48 -2.40 -6.14 56.87
C VAL A 48 -3.58 -7.11 56.91
N PRO A 49 -4.26 -7.29 58.07
CA PRO A 49 -5.39 -8.20 58.16
C PRO A 49 -6.58 -7.64 57.38
N LEU A 50 -7.20 -8.51 56.55
CA LEU A 50 -8.38 -8.16 55.77
C LEU A 50 -9.68 -8.47 56.56
N PRO A 51 -10.76 -7.71 56.34
CA PRO A 51 -12.08 -8.08 56.84
C PRO A 51 -12.52 -9.43 56.25
N GLY A 52 -13.07 -10.31 57.08
CA GLY A 52 -13.51 -11.65 56.67
C GLY A 52 -14.69 -11.65 55.71
N ARG A 53 -14.96 -12.80 55.07
CA ARG A 53 -16.14 -12.97 54.20
C ARG A 53 -17.43 -12.66 54.99
N GLY A 54 -18.28 -11.79 54.45
CA GLY A 54 -19.52 -11.34 55.09
C GLY A 54 -19.38 -10.19 56.09
N TYR A 55 -18.17 -9.70 56.39
CA TYR A 55 -17.96 -8.54 57.28
C TYR A 55 -18.76 -7.31 56.81
N TRP A 56 -18.66 -6.98 55.52
CA TRP A 56 -19.35 -5.82 54.93
C TRP A 56 -20.87 -5.99 54.87
N ALA A 57 -21.37 -7.20 54.63
CA ALA A 57 -22.80 -7.49 54.66
C ALA A 57 -23.37 -7.35 56.08
N LYS A 58 -22.68 -7.89 57.09
CA LYS A 58 -23.08 -7.77 58.50
C LYS A 58 -23.09 -6.30 58.98
N LYS A 59 -22.07 -5.52 58.56
CA LYS A 59 -21.98 -4.08 58.85
C LYS A 59 -23.11 -3.27 58.19
N ALA A 60 -23.48 -3.61 56.95
CA ALA A 60 -24.58 -2.94 56.23
C ALA A 60 -25.96 -3.19 56.88
N HIS A 61 -26.14 -4.33 57.54
CA HIS A 61 -27.36 -4.67 58.28
C HIS A 61 -27.31 -4.31 59.78
N GLY A 62 -26.38 -3.43 60.19
CA GLY A 62 -26.34 -2.88 61.55
C GLY A 62 -25.79 -3.80 62.64
N HIS A 63 -25.22 -4.95 62.29
CA HIS A 63 -24.63 -5.87 63.29
C HIS A 63 -23.25 -5.39 63.76
N SER A 64 -22.97 -5.54 65.06
CA SER A 64 -21.65 -5.30 65.64
C SER A 64 -20.61 -6.29 65.10
N VAL A 65 -19.57 -5.77 64.44
CA VAL A 65 -18.49 -6.56 63.84
C VAL A 65 -17.12 -6.17 64.42
N THR A 66 -16.32 -7.15 64.81
CA THR A 66 -15.00 -6.93 65.44
C THR A 66 -13.92 -6.65 64.41
N ARG A 67 -13.17 -5.55 64.59
CA ARG A 67 -11.98 -5.18 63.79
C ARG A 67 -10.74 -5.87 64.34
N LYS A 68 -10.01 -6.62 63.50
CA LYS A 68 -8.72 -7.24 63.92
C LYS A 68 -7.63 -6.18 63.96
N ALA A 69 -6.91 -6.08 65.08
CA ALA A 69 -5.82 -5.12 65.25
C ALA A 69 -4.66 -5.36 64.26
N LEU A 70 -3.97 -4.29 63.87
CA LEU A 70 -2.81 -4.35 62.98
C LEU A 70 -1.59 -4.91 63.73
N PRO A 71 -0.94 -6.00 63.28
CA PRO A 71 0.22 -6.57 63.96
C PRO A 71 1.45 -5.63 63.93
N THR A 72 2.17 -5.48 65.03
CA THR A 72 3.46 -4.77 65.08
C THR A 72 4.57 -5.62 64.46
N LEU A 73 5.31 -5.06 63.49
CA LEU A 73 6.42 -5.73 62.81
C LEU A 73 7.72 -4.96 63.00
N HIS A 74 8.83 -5.67 63.23
CA HIS A 74 10.17 -5.07 63.36
C HIS A 74 10.74 -4.56 62.03
N GLN A 75 10.32 -5.13 60.89
CA GLN A 75 10.65 -4.65 59.55
C GLN A 75 9.44 -4.78 58.61
N VAL A 76 8.98 -3.66 58.06
CA VAL A 76 7.86 -3.64 57.11
C VAL A 76 8.40 -3.77 55.67
N PRO A 77 7.92 -4.74 54.87
CA PRO A 77 8.32 -4.88 53.48
C PRO A 77 7.98 -3.62 52.65
N ARG A 78 8.94 -3.10 51.87
CA ARG A 78 8.67 -1.98 50.96
C ARG A 78 7.97 -2.49 49.71
N VAL A 79 6.70 -2.11 49.53
CA VAL A 79 5.95 -2.37 48.30
C VAL A 79 5.78 -1.04 47.57
N VAL A 80 6.10 -1.01 46.28
CA VAL A 80 5.92 0.15 45.41
C VAL A 80 4.72 -0.10 44.50
N ARG A 81 3.84 0.89 44.33
CA ARG A 81 2.84 0.90 43.26
C ARG A 81 3.27 1.85 42.16
N TYR A 82 2.87 1.46 40.96
CA TYR A 82 2.76 2.36 39.84
C TYR A 82 1.44 3.14 39.99
N ARG A 83 1.52 4.46 40.13
CA ARG A 83 0.37 5.34 39.97
C ARG A 83 0.46 5.95 38.57
N PRO A 84 -0.34 5.48 37.59
CA PRO A 84 -0.45 6.24 36.36
C PRO A 84 -0.99 7.62 36.75
N ALA A 85 -0.30 8.70 36.35
CA ALA A 85 -0.90 10.04 36.36
C ALA A 85 -2.25 9.91 35.65
N VAL A 86 -3.32 10.38 36.28
CA VAL A 86 -4.71 10.17 35.86
C VAL A 86 -4.84 10.53 34.37
N VAL A 87 -4.71 9.54 33.50
CA VAL A 87 -5.13 9.64 32.11
C VAL A 87 -6.61 9.36 32.21
N ASN A 88 -7.41 10.44 32.27
CA ASN A 88 -8.82 10.37 31.91
C ASN A 88 -8.92 9.41 30.74
N THR A 89 -9.71 8.36 30.88
CA THR A 89 -9.90 7.30 29.90
C THR A 89 -10.20 7.90 28.54
N VAL A 90 -9.15 8.21 27.77
CA VAL A 90 -9.22 8.37 26.34
C VAL A 90 -9.29 6.93 25.83
N PRO A 91 -10.36 6.52 25.13
CA PRO A 91 -10.33 5.26 24.40
C PRO A 91 -9.05 5.27 23.58
N ASN A 92 -8.19 4.25 23.74
CA ASN A 92 -6.89 4.16 23.09
C ASN A 92 -6.96 4.68 21.63
N PRO A 93 -6.51 5.90 21.34
CA PRO A 93 -6.81 6.55 20.05
C PRO A 93 -5.82 6.12 18.95
N ARG A 94 -4.97 5.11 19.21
CA ARG A 94 -3.86 4.75 18.31
C ARG A 94 -4.15 3.67 17.29
N VAL A 95 -5.38 3.15 17.24
CA VAL A 95 -5.82 2.39 16.07
C VAL A 95 -7.00 3.14 15.47
N PRO A 96 -6.76 4.06 14.52
CA PRO A 96 -7.84 4.57 13.69
C PRO A 96 -8.56 3.35 13.10
N SER A 97 -9.87 3.28 13.29
CA SER A 97 -10.69 2.36 12.50
C SER A 97 -10.40 2.67 11.03
N PRO A 98 -10.17 1.67 10.15
CA PRO A 98 -9.90 1.95 8.75
C PRO A 98 -10.98 2.89 8.21
N PRO A 99 -10.61 3.99 7.53
CA PRO A 99 -11.62 4.88 6.96
C PRO A 99 -12.56 4.07 6.07
N ALA A 100 -13.86 4.14 6.37
CA ALA A 100 -14.87 3.49 5.57
C ALA A 100 -14.76 4.01 4.13
N LYS A 101 -14.73 3.10 3.16
CA LYS A 101 -14.71 3.48 1.74
C LYS A 101 -15.95 4.36 1.46
N PRO A 102 -15.79 5.62 1.03
CA PRO A 102 -16.91 6.42 0.55
C PRO A 102 -17.49 5.75 -0.69
N GLU A 103 -18.80 5.51 -0.69
CA GLU A 103 -19.53 5.09 -1.88
C GLU A 103 -19.79 6.32 -2.75
N PHE A 104 -19.01 6.48 -3.83
CA PHE A 104 -19.30 7.49 -4.84
C PHE A 104 -20.37 6.94 -5.80
N PRO A 105 -21.48 7.67 -6.07
CA PRO A 105 -22.62 7.19 -6.86
C PRO A 105 -22.36 7.16 -8.38
N VAL A 106 -21.14 6.82 -8.82
CA VAL A 106 -20.71 6.75 -10.23
C VAL A 106 -21.66 5.84 -11.05
N GLU A 107 -22.18 4.78 -10.43
CA GLU A 107 -23.12 3.84 -11.04
C GLU A 107 -24.46 4.45 -11.47
N ALA A 108 -24.96 5.46 -10.75
CA ALA A 108 -26.27 6.05 -11.03
C ALA A 108 -26.19 6.99 -12.25
N GLU A 109 -25.14 7.80 -12.30
CA GLU A 109 -24.86 8.71 -13.41
C GLU A 109 -24.56 7.96 -14.71
N ASP A 110 -23.76 6.89 -14.64
CA ASP A 110 -23.44 6.08 -15.82
C ASP A 110 -24.69 5.42 -16.42
N ARG A 111 -25.62 4.93 -15.59
CA ARG A 111 -26.90 4.38 -16.08
C ARG A 111 -27.75 5.43 -16.79
N ALA A 112 -27.80 6.66 -16.25
CA ALA A 112 -28.51 7.76 -16.88
C ALA A 112 -27.88 8.14 -18.23
N GLU A 113 -26.56 8.17 -18.34
CA GLU A 113 -25.86 8.44 -19.59
C GLU A 113 -26.07 7.33 -20.64
N LEU A 114 -26.01 6.06 -20.25
CA LEU A 114 -26.33 4.96 -21.16
C LEU A 114 -27.77 5.03 -21.69
N ALA A 115 -28.73 5.38 -20.83
CA ALA A 115 -30.12 5.59 -21.24
C ALA A 115 -30.26 6.76 -22.21
N ARG A 116 -29.57 7.88 -21.95
CA ARG A 116 -29.53 9.05 -22.84
C ARG A 116 -28.96 8.70 -24.21
N ILE A 117 -27.87 7.95 -24.27
CA ILE A 117 -27.26 7.51 -25.54
C ILE A 117 -28.23 6.63 -26.34
N ASN A 118 -28.94 5.71 -25.67
CA ASN A 118 -29.96 4.88 -26.33
C ASN A 118 -31.10 5.74 -26.89
N GLN A 119 -31.58 6.73 -26.13
CA GLN A 119 -32.61 7.65 -26.61
C GLN A 119 -32.15 8.46 -27.83
N MET A 120 -30.91 8.94 -27.82
CA MET A 120 -30.31 9.65 -28.95
C MET A 120 -30.22 8.77 -30.20
N LEU A 121 -29.84 7.49 -30.04
CA LEU A 121 -29.81 6.53 -31.13
C LEU A 121 -31.22 6.31 -31.71
N SER A 122 -32.22 6.08 -30.86
CA SER A 122 -33.62 5.90 -31.29
C SER A 122 -34.20 7.16 -31.96
N ALA A 123 -33.77 8.35 -31.54
CA ALA A 123 -34.18 9.62 -32.14
C ALA A 123 -33.45 9.96 -33.46
N GLY A 124 -32.54 9.10 -33.95
CA GLY A 124 -31.78 9.34 -35.17
C GLY A 124 -30.70 10.43 -35.04
N ALA A 125 -30.26 10.74 -33.82
CA ALA A 125 -29.23 11.77 -33.58
C ALA A 125 -27.87 11.43 -34.22
N PHE A 126 -27.63 10.14 -34.51
CA PHE A 126 -26.38 9.64 -35.10
C PHE A 126 -26.45 9.43 -36.61
N SER A 127 -27.45 9.99 -37.30
CA SER A 127 -27.56 9.93 -38.76
C SER A 127 -26.69 11.00 -39.44
N VAL A 128 -26.07 10.63 -40.57
CA VAL A 128 -25.20 11.53 -41.34
C VAL A 128 -26.04 12.58 -42.09
N LYS A 129 -26.06 13.81 -41.60
CA LYS A 129 -26.87 14.90 -42.20
C LYS A 129 -26.30 15.44 -43.52
N LYS A 130 -24.97 15.55 -43.63
CA LYS A 130 -24.29 16.24 -44.75
C LYS A 130 -23.09 15.43 -45.30
N PRO A 131 -23.33 14.31 -46.00
CA PRO A 131 -22.25 13.40 -46.42
C PRO A 131 -21.22 14.05 -47.36
N ARG A 132 -21.65 14.95 -48.27
CA ARG A 132 -20.73 15.68 -49.16
C ARG A 132 -19.83 16.67 -48.41
N LYS A 133 -20.34 17.28 -47.34
CA LYS A 133 -19.55 18.19 -46.49
C LYS A 133 -18.54 17.40 -45.65
N ALA A 134 -18.96 16.25 -45.12
CA ALA A 134 -18.10 15.36 -44.33
C ALA A 134 -16.83 14.96 -45.10
N LEU A 135 -16.93 14.67 -46.40
CA LEU A 135 -15.78 14.33 -47.26
C LEU A 135 -14.75 15.47 -47.41
N ARG A 136 -15.12 16.72 -47.10
CA ARG A 136 -14.23 17.89 -47.13
C ARG A 136 -13.58 18.18 -45.78
N HIS A 137 -13.81 17.34 -44.77
CA HIS A 137 -13.21 17.52 -43.44
C HIS A 137 -11.67 17.52 -43.53
N PRO A 138 -10.95 18.42 -42.84
CA PRO A 138 -9.50 18.55 -42.95
C PRO A 138 -8.74 17.24 -42.76
N LEU A 139 -9.11 16.43 -41.75
CA LEU A 139 -8.48 15.14 -41.49
C LEU A 139 -8.69 14.13 -42.64
N VAL A 140 -9.86 14.16 -43.28
CA VAL A 140 -10.21 13.28 -44.41
C VAL A 140 -9.46 13.72 -45.66
N VAL A 141 -9.36 15.03 -45.89
CA VAL A 141 -8.61 15.59 -47.03
C VAL A 141 -7.12 15.31 -46.90
N ALA A 142 -6.55 15.47 -45.70
CA ALA A 142 -5.16 15.13 -45.41
C ALA A 142 -4.90 13.64 -45.63
N ALA A 143 -5.73 12.76 -45.04
CA ALA A 143 -5.61 11.32 -45.24
C ALA A 143 -5.71 10.92 -46.72
N ARG A 144 -6.63 11.52 -47.48
CA ARG A 144 -6.76 11.27 -48.92
C ARG A 144 -5.50 11.64 -49.69
N LYS A 145 -4.91 12.82 -49.41
CA LYS A 145 -3.69 13.30 -50.08
C LYS A 145 -2.51 12.36 -49.83
N ILE A 146 -2.37 11.88 -48.60
CA ILE A 146 -1.27 10.98 -48.21
C ILE A 146 -1.48 9.59 -48.82
N LEU A 147 -2.66 9.00 -48.61
CA LEU A 147 -2.96 7.63 -49.03
C LEU A 147 -3.10 7.45 -50.55
N SER A 148 -3.39 8.51 -51.32
CA SER A 148 -3.45 8.40 -52.78
C SER A 148 -2.09 8.13 -53.43
N HIS A 149 -1.01 8.58 -52.78
CA HIS A 149 0.37 8.41 -53.25
C HIS A 149 1.12 7.30 -52.49
N ALA A 150 0.48 6.67 -51.51
CA ALA A 150 1.04 5.58 -50.73
C ALA A 150 1.27 4.32 -51.57
N SER A 151 2.41 3.65 -51.31
CA SER A 151 2.70 2.34 -51.88
C SER A 151 1.99 1.23 -51.10
N PRO A 152 1.41 0.23 -51.78
CA PRO A 152 0.84 -0.92 -51.10
C PRO A 152 1.93 -1.88 -50.61
N TYR A 153 1.71 -2.47 -49.44
CA TYR A 153 2.45 -3.62 -48.92
C TYR A 153 1.45 -4.67 -48.47
N LYS A 154 1.63 -5.92 -48.93
CA LYS A 154 0.68 -7.02 -48.67
C LYS A 154 -0.78 -6.64 -49.02
N GLY A 155 -0.96 -5.95 -50.14
CA GLY A 155 -2.29 -5.53 -50.62
C GLY A 155 -2.91 -4.31 -49.92
N VAL A 156 -2.26 -3.75 -48.88
CA VAL A 156 -2.78 -2.63 -48.09
C VAL A 156 -1.86 -1.41 -48.21
N LEU A 157 -2.43 -0.21 -48.34
CA LEU A 157 -1.67 1.03 -48.40
C LEU A 157 -0.87 1.22 -47.10
N GLN A 158 0.44 1.37 -47.23
CA GLN A 158 1.34 1.71 -46.12
C GLN A 158 1.57 3.19 -46.08
N THR A 159 1.93 3.69 -44.89
CA THR A 159 2.18 5.11 -44.72
C THR A 159 3.53 5.39 -44.09
N PRO A 160 4.07 6.59 -44.33
CA PRO A 160 5.32 7.03 -43.72
C PRO A 160 5.16 7.15 -42.20
N TRP A 161 6.24 6.85 -41.47
CA TRP A 161 6.27 6.88 -40.01
C TRP A 161 6.19 8.29 -39.41
N ASN A 162 6.39 9.33 -40.22
CA ASN A 162 6.54 10.71 -39.77
C ASN A 162 5.32 11.59 -40.06
N GLU A 163 4.24 11.04 -40.65
CA GLU A 163 3.05 11.81 -41.00
C GLU A 163 1.83 11.32 -40.19
N ALA A 164 1.12 12.27 -39.56
CA ALA A 164 -0.08 11.98 -38.81
C ALA A 164 -1.33 12.12 -39.69
N PHE A 165 -2.07 11.03 -39.88
CA PHE A 165 -3.34 11.00 -40.61
C PHE A 165 -4.31 9.97 -40.00
N LEU A 166 -5.54 9.92 -40.52
CA LEU A 166 -6.58 8.99 -40.06
C LEU A 166 -6.13 7.52 -40.17
N ASP A 167 -6.38 6.71 -39.15
CA ASP A 167 -6.06 5.26 -39.12
C ASP A 167 -6.95 4.48 -40.11
N ILE A 168 -6.51 4.48 -41.37
CA ILE A 168 -7.15 3.85 -42.51
C ILE A 168 -6.15 2.90 -43.16
N ARG A 169 -6.40 1.59 -43.04
CA ARG A 169 -5.54 0.51 -43.54
C ARG A 169 -6.31 -0.32 -44.56
N VAL A 170 -6.43 0.24 -45.76
CA VAL A 170 -7.19 -0.36 -46.86
C VAL A 170 -6.34 -0.41 -48.12
N SER A 171 -6.77 -1.21 -49.09
CA SER A 171 -6.21 -1.26 -50.43
C SER A 171 -6.57 -0.02 -51.25
N LYS A 172 -5.85 0.19 -52.36
CA LYS A 172 -6.10 1.32 -53.27
C LYS A 172 -7.53 1.36 -53.82
N PRO A 173 -8.16 0.23 -54.24
CA PRO A 173 -9.57 0.22 -54.64
C PRO A 173 -10.54 0.63 -53.54
N SER A 174 -10.28 0.20 -52.30
CA SER A 174 -11.16 0.44 -51.14
C SER A 174 -10.97 1.81 -50.48
N LEU A 175 -9.94 2.58 -50.90
CA LEU A 175 -9.58 3.86 -50.29
C LEU A 175 -10.73 4.87 -50.25
N ARG A 176 -11.44 5.04 -51.38
CA ARG A 176 -12.56 5.99 -51.47
C ARG A 176 -13.67 5.65 -50.48
N ARG A 177 -13.95 4.35 -50.32
CA ARG A 177 -14.98 3.83 -49.41
C ARG A 177 -14.56 4.03 -47.96
N GLY A 178 -13.32 3.67 -47.61
CA GLY A 178 -12.78 3.86 -46.26
C GLY A 178 -12.78 5.33 -45.83
N LEU A 179 -12.39 6.26 -46.71
CA LEU A 179 -12.48 7.70 -46.47
C LEU A 179 -13.92 8.17 -46.25
N GLY A 180 -14.88 7.62 -47.00
CA GLY A 180 -16.30 7.94 -46.85
C GLY A 180 -16.87 7.53 -45.50
N ILE A 181 -16.54 6.31 -45.04
CA ILE A 181 -16.95 5.80 -43.73
C ILE A 181 -16.34 6.64 -42.61
N MET A 182 -15.03 6.90 -42.65
CA MET A 182 -14.37 7.74 -41.65
C MET A 182 -14.92 9.17 -41.63
N ALA A 183 -15.19 9.75 -42.80
CA ALA A 183 -15.82 11.05 -42.90
C ALA A 183 -17.20 11.08 -42.24
N ALA A 184 -18.03 10.05 -42.47
CA ALA A 184 -19.34 9.92 -41.87
C ALA A 184 -19.26 9.85 -40.34
N ILE A 185 -18.39 8.99 -39.80
CA ILE A 185 -18.19 8.82 -38.35
C ILE A 185 -17.71 10.13 -37.71
N ILE A 186 -16.70 10.78 -38.29
CA ILE A 186 -16.17 12.06 -37.80
C ILE A 186 -17.27 13.12 -37.78
N ALA A 187 -18.02 13.26 -38.87
CA ALA A 187 -19.09 14.25 -38.94
C ALA A 187 -20.18 14.01 -37.89
N VAL A 188 -20.56 12.75 -37.65
CA VAL A 188 -21.57 12.43 -36.63
C VAL A 188 -21.02 12.71 -35.22
N LEU A 189 -19.77 12.35 -34.94
CA LEU A 189 -19.13 12.65 -33.65
C LEU A 189 -19.07 14.17 -33.40
N GLU A 190 -18.61 14.95 -34.38
CA GLU A 190 -18.49 16.41 -34.26
C GLU A 190 -19.86 17.10 -34.16
N ASP A 191 -20.88 16.64 -34.90
CA ASP A 191 -22.26 17.12 -34.79
C ASP A 191 -22.84 16.88 -33.38
N ASN A 192 -22.28 15.92 -32.62
CA ASN A 192 -22.63 15.61 -31.23
C ASN A 192 -21.61 16.20 -30.21
N GLY A 193 -20.79 17.17 -30.63
CA GLY A 193 -19.87 17.89 -29.75
C GLY A 193 -18.59 17.14 -29.37
N VAL A 194 -18.31 16.01 -30.02
CA VAL A 194 -17.09 15.22 -29.78
C VAL A 194 -15.95 15.74 -30.64
N LYS A 195 -14.79 15.97 -30.02
CA LYS A 195 -13.58 16.39 -30.72
C LYS A 195 -12.82 15.17 -31.26
N VAL A 196 -12.57 15.14 -32.57
CA VAL A 196 -11.72 14.12 -33.19
C VAL A 196 -10.35 14.71 -33.53
N ARG A 197 -9.28 13.98 -33.19
CA ARG A 197 -7.90 14.33 -33.53
C ARG A 197 -7.13 13.11 -34.02
N VAL A 198 -5.97 13.36 -34.60
CA VAL A 198 -4.99 12.31 -34.86
C VAL A 198 -3.86 12.49 -33.85
N THR A 199 -3.53 11.43 -33.12
CA THR A 199 -2.40 11.37 -32.19
C THR A 199 -1.28 10.52 -32.79
N ALA A 200 -0.05 10.74 -32.34
CA ALA A 200 1.05 9.83 -32.68
C ALA A 200 0.74 8.44 -32.11
N GLY A 201 1.06 7.39 -32.88
CA GLY A 201 0.81 6.03 -32.42
C GLY A 201 1.64 5.68 -31.20
N ASP A 202 0.99 5.19 -30.15
CA ASP A 202 1.68 4.57 -29.02
C ASP A 202 2.30 3.24 -29.49
N ARG A 203 3.59 3.06 -29.22
CA ARG A 203 4.38 1.87 -29.60
C ARG A 203 3.88 0.59 -28.94
N SER A 204 3.01 0.70 -27.94
CA SER A 204 2.40 -0.41 -27.21
C SER A 204 1.44 -1.27 -28.06
N TYR A 205 0.84 -0.73 -29.14
CA TYR A 205 -0.13 -1.42 -30.01
C TYR A 205 0.33 -1.57 -31.47
N GLY A 206 1.55 -2.04 -31.66
CA GLY A 206 2.12 -2.43 -32.96
C GLY A 206 2.58 -1.25 -33.84
N ASP A 207 3.05 -1.57 -35.05
CA ASP A 207 3.48 -0.62 -36.10
C ASP A 207 2.36 0.34 -36.50
N ARG A 208 2.13 1.38 -35.70
CA ARG A 208 1.21 2.47 -36.02
C ARG A 208 1.97 3.78 -35.93
N SER A 209 2.06 4.49 -37.05
CA SER A 209 2.59 5.86 -37.11
C SER A 209 1.62 6.87 -36.51
N SER A 210 0.31 6.62 -36.63
CA SER A 210 -0.75 7.49 -36.11
C SER A 210 -1.98 6.71 -35.61
N GLN A 211 -2.79 7.35 -34.77
CA GLN A 211 -4.07 6.83 -34.28
C GLN A 211 -5.16 7.91 -34.38
N THR A 212 -6.36 7.53 -34.80
CA THR A 212 -7.53 8.44 -34.75
C THR A 212 -8.16 8.37 -33.38
N THR A 213 -8.24 9.49 -32.68
CA THR A 213 -8.75 9.58 -31.30
C THR A 213 -9.98 10.49 -31.24
N ALA A 214 -11.05 10.00 -30.64
CA ALA A 214 -12.23 10.78 -30.27
C ALA A 214 -12.26 10.97 -28.74
N THR A 215 -12.35 12.21 -28.25
CA THR A 215 -12.50 12.48 -26.81
C THR A 215 -13.97 12.59 -26.45
N ILE A 216 -14.49 11.57 -25.78
CA ILE A 216 -15.89 11.46 -25.39
C ILE A 216 -15.95 11.40 -23.88
N LEU A 217 -16.70 12.31 -23.25
CA LEU A 217 -16.85 12.39 -21.78
C LEU A 217 -15.50 12.49 -21.03
N GLY A 218 -14.48 13.09 -21.65
CA GLY A 218 -13.12 13.21 -21.10
C GLY A 218 -12.23 11.98 -21.32
N GLU A 219 -12.76 10.90 -21.90
CA GLU A 219 -12.02 9.68 -22.21
C GLU A 219 -11.61 9.63 -23.69
N ASP A 220 -10.38 9.20 -23.95
CA ASP A 220 -9.82 9.12 -25.29
C ASP A 220 -10.04 7.72 -25.91
N LEU A 221 -10.88 7.66 -26.95
CA LEU A 221 -11.15 6.43 -27.67
C LEU A 221 -10.46 6.40 -29.03
N HIS A 222 -9.69 5.34 -29.26
CA HIS A 222 -8.95 5.12 -30.50
C HIS A 222 -9.76 4.24 -31.45
N PHE A 223 -9.87 4.62 -32.71
CA PHE A 223 -10.58 3.84 -33.72
C PHE A 223 -9.93 3.95 -35.10
N GLY A 224 -10.23 2.98 -35.96
CA GLY A 224 -9.70 2.93 -37.32
C GLY A 224 -10.43 1.94 -38.20
N ILE A 225 -10.18 2.01 -39.49
CA ILE A 225 -10.78 1.09 -40.47
C ILE A 225 -9.69 0.24 -41.12
N THR A 226 -9.94 -1.06 -41.22
CA THR A 226 -9.01 -2.02 -41.80
C THR A 226 -9.70 -2.86 -42.85
N GLU A 227 -9.02 -3.20 -43.94
CA GLU A 227 -9.52 -4.15 -44.94
C GLU A 227 -9.04 -5.56 -44.66
N ARG A 228 -9.93 -6.55 -44.79
CA ARG A 228 -9.56 -7.95 -44.68
C ARG A 228 -8.79 -8.38 -45.93
N THR A 229 -7.62 -8.97 -45.73
CA THR A 229 -6.81 -9.56 -46.80
C THR A 229 -6.93 -11.07 -46.76
N LYS A 230 -7.11 -11.70 -47.92
CA LYS A 230 -7.05 -13.16 -48.07
C LYS A 230 -5.60 -13.57 -48.32
N HIS A 231 -5.16 -14.57 -47.57
CA HIS A 231 -3.83 -15.15 -47.76
C HIS A 231 -3.89 -16.19 -48.87
N VAL A 232 -3.12 -15.96 -49.94
CA VAL A 232 -3.04 -16.87 -51.09
C VAL A 232 -1.63 -17.44 -51.16
N ARG A 233 -1.55 -18.78 -51.22
CA ARG A 233 -0.28 -19.46 -51.49
C ARG A 233 0.04 -19.24 -52.96
N VAL A 234 1.16 -18.56 -53.22
CA VAL A 234 1.74 -18.52 -54.57
C VAL A 234 2.29 -19.92 -54.85
N SER A 235 2.09 -20.42 -56.08
CA SER A 235 2.49 -21.77 -56.47
C SER A 235 3.98 -22.05 -56.21
N ASP A 236 4.31 -23.31 -55.91
CA ASP A 236 5.68 -23.75 -55.58
C ASP A 236 6.73 -23.42 -56.66
N SER A 237 6.30 -23.14 -57.90
CA SER A 237 7.18 -22.72 -59.00
C SER A 237 7.89 -21.39 -58.77
N THR A 238 7.47 -20.57 -57.80
CA THR A 238 8.08 -19.27 -57.46
C THR A 238 8.78 -19.26 -56.09
N ALA A 239 8.90 -20.43 -55.44
CA ALA A 239 9.54 -20.55 -54.12
C ALA A 239 11.07 -20.47 -54.24
N GLY A 240 11.65 -19.34 -53.84
CA GLY A 240 13.11 -19.22 -53.68
C GLY A 240 13.62 -19.98 -52.46
N THR A 241 14.91 -20.24 -52.40
CA THR A 241 15.59 -20.76 -51.20
C THR A 241 16.21 -19.61 -50.41
N ASP A 242 16.20 -19.70 -49.07
CA ASP A 242 16.97 -18.78 -48.22
C ASP A 242 18.46 -19.13 -48.21
N ALA A 243 19.29 -18.29 -47.57
CA ALA A 243 20.74 -18.48 -47.50
C ALA A 243 21.19 -19.78 -46.80
N ILE A 244 20.25 -20.52 -46.19
CA ILE A 244 20.47 -21.78 -45.45
C ILE A 244 19.77 -22.95 -46.18
N GLY A 245 19.27 -22.73 -47.41
CA GLY A 245 18.66 -23.77 -48.24
C GLY A 245 17.21 -24.13 -47.88
N ARG A 246 16.53 -23.39 -47.01
CA ARG A 246 15.12 -23.62 -46.68
C ARG A 246 14.23 -23.02 -47.76
N ARG A 247 13.16 -23.74 -48.14
CA ARG A 247 12.14 -23.23 -49.07
C ARG A 247 11.45 -22.01 -48.47
N ARG A 248 11.52 -20.88 -49.17
CA ARG A 248 10.80 -19.65 -48.83
C ARG A 248 9.50 -19.62 -49.63
N TYR A 249 8.40 -19.89 -48.94
CA TYR A 249 7.07 -19.73 -49.54
C TYR A 249 6.79 -18.24 -49.75
N LEU A 250 6.49 -17.85 -50.99
CA LEU A 250 6.04 -16.50 -51.29
C LEU A 250 4.54 -16.41 -50.98
N HIS A 251 4.19 -15.50 -50.10
CA HIS A 251 2.80 -15.27 -49.70
C HIS A 251 2.24 -14.07 -50.44
N SER A 252 1.16 -14.25 -51.20
CA SER A 252 0.38 -13.14 -51.74
C SER A 252 -0.76 -12.80 -50.79
N TYR A 253 -1.06 -11.52 -50.67
CA TYR A 253 -2.17 -11.01 -49.87
C TYR A 253 -3.09 -10.24 -50.79
N ASP A 254 -4.26 -10.80 -51.04
CA ASP A 254 -5.23 -10.22 -51.94
C ASP A 254 -6.29 -9.47 -51.13
N PRO A 255 -6.48 -8.16 -51.35
CA PRO A 255 -7.50 -7.38 -50.66
C PRO A 255 -8.89 -7.85 -51.08
N THR A 256 -9.78 -8.05 -50.11
CA THR A 256 -11.10 -8.64 -50.37
C THR A 256 -12.20 -7.61 -50.65
N GLY A 257 -11.95 -6.32 -50.42
CA GLY A 257 -12.97 -5.26 -50.43
C GLY A 257 -13.82 -5.20 -49.15
N ALA A 258 -13.74 -6.22 -48.28
CA ALA A 258 -14.47 -6.26 -47.02
C ALA A 258 -13.73 -5.44 -45.95
N LEU A 259 -14.38 -4.39 -45.47
CA LEU A 259 -13.85 -3.48 -44.45
C LEU A 259 -14.30 -3.90 -43.05
N SER A 260 -13.51 -3.51 -42.06
CA SER A 260 -13.76 -3.69 -40.63
C SER A 260 -13.47 -2.39 -39.91
N LEU A 261 -14.47 -1.79 -39.27
CA LEU A 261 -14.30 -0.68 -38.34
C LEU A 261 -13.94 -1.24 -36.97
N ARG A 262 -12.82 -0.79 -36.40
CA ARG A 262 -12.35 -1.22 -35.08
C ARG A 262 -12.27 -0.06 -34.11
N LEU A 263 -12.80 -0.29 -32.92
CA LEU A 263 -12.56 0.49 -31.72
C LEU A 263 -11.47 -0.24 -30.92
N PHE A 264 -10.32 0.41 -30.72
CA PHE A 264 -9.19 -0.17 -29.99
C PHE A 264 -9.43 -0.01 -28.47
N SER A 265 -10.39 -0.77 -27.96
CA SER A 265 -10.80 -0.80 -26.56
C SER A 265 -10.91 -2.25 -26.08
N HIS A 266 -10.65 -2.49 -24.79
CA HIS A 266 -10.82 -3.80 -24.14
C HIS A 266 -12.20 -3.98 -23.49
N SER A 267 -13.22 -3.28 -24.00
CA SER A 267 -14.59 -3.43 -23.50
C SER A 267 -15.04 -4.88 -23.65
N SER A 268 -15.52 -5.47 -22.57
CA SER A 268 -16.19 -6.79 -22.58
C SER A 268 -17.71 -6.68 -22.72
N TYR A 269 -18.26 -5.48 -22.51
CA TYR A 269 -19.71 -5.24 -22.53
C TYR A 269 -20.23 -4.78 -23.89
N PHE A 270 -19.39 -4.09 -24.66
CA PHE A 270 -19.80 -3.47 -25.91
C PHE A 270 -18.99 -3.99 -27.08
N LYS A 271 -19.63 -4.07 -28.24
CA LYS A 271 -18.99 -4.46 -29.49
C LYS A 271 -17.91 -3.45 -29.88
N THR A 272 -16.74 -3.94 -30.22
CA THR A 272 -15.57 -3.11 -30.59
C THR A 272 -15.11 -3.32 -32.04
N CYS A 273 -15.76 -4.19 -32.80
CA CYS A 273 -15.44 -4.44 -34.21
C CYS A 273 -16.72 -4.60 -35.02
N TRP A 274 -16.85 -3.89 -36.13
CA TRP A 274 -17.93 -4.04 -37.11
C TRP A 274 -17.34 -4.40 -38.46
N ASP A 275 -17.69 -5.58 -38.95
CA ASP A 275 -17.22 -6.12 -40.23
C ASP A 275 -18.31 -5.99 -41.29
N ASP A 276 -17.89 -5.73 -42.53
CA ASP A 276 -18.77 -5.94 -43.67
C ASP A 276 -19.19 -7.41 -43.77
N THR A 277 -20.46 -7.60 -44.06
CA THR A 277 -21.02 -8.89 -44.43
C THR A 277 -21.66 -8.81 -45.82
N GLU A 278 -22.21 -9.92 -46.29
CA GLU A 278 -23.02 -9.95 -47.51
C GLU A 278 -24.29 -9.10 -47.36
N GLN A 279 -24.88 -9.08 -46.15
CA GLN A 279 -26.18 -8.45 -45.87
C GLN A 279 -26.03 -7.02 -45.33
N THR A 280 -24.95 -6.72 -44.62
CA THR A 280 -24.74 -5.44 -43.94
C THR A 280 -23.42 -4.82 -44.34
N LYS A 281 -23.45 -3.51 -44.59
CA LYS A 281 -22.26 -2.70 -44.88
C LYS A 281 -22.01 -1.71 -43.75
N ILE A 282 -20.76 -1.42 -43.46
CA ILE A 282 -20.41 -0.52 -42.34
C ILE A 282 -21.08 0.86 -42.47
N GLU A 283 -21.30 1.34 -43.69
CA GLU A 283 -21.99 2.61 -43.97
C GLU A 283 -23.37 2.70 -43.31
N SER A 284 -24.13 1.60 -43.26
CA SER A 284 -25.45 1.58 -42.61
C SER A 284 -25.35 1.44 -41.09
N LEU A 285 -24.20 1.01 -40.58
CA LEU A 285 -23.97 0.77 -39.14
C LEU A 285 -23.40 2.00 -38.42
N VAL A 286 -23.05 3.08 -39.13
CA VAL A 286 -22.49 4.31 -38.54
C VAL A 286 -23.26 4.80 -37.30
N PRO A 287 -24.61 4.87 -37.29
CA PRO A 287 -25.34 5.29 -36.09
C PRO A 287 -25.09 4.39 -34.88
N GLU A 288 -25.11 3.07 -35.08
CA GLU A 288 -24.85 2.08 -34.04
C GLU A 288 -23.40 2.12 -33.56
N CYS A 289 -22.44 2.29 -34.48
CA CYS A 289 -21.03 2.43 -34.17
C CYS A 289 -20.79 3.63 -33.25
N VAL A 290 -21.31 4.81 -33.60
CA VAL A 290 -21.12 6.03 -32.80
C VAL A 290 -21.78 5.90 -31.42
N ALA A 291 -23.01 5.38 -31.36
CA ALA A 291 -23.66 5.10 -30.08
C ALA A 291 -22.83 4.16 -29.21
N THR A 292 -22.22 3.13 -29.80
CA THR A 292 -21.38 2.18 -29.08
C THR A 292 -20.07 2.81 -28.61
N MET A 293 -19.44 3.67 -29.41
CA MET A 293 -18.27 4.45 -28.98
C MET A 293 -18.61 5.30 -27.75
N MET A 294 -19.76 5.97 -27.73
CA MET A 294 -20.18 6.75 -26.56
C MET A 294 -20.42 5.87 -25.33
N LYS A 295 -21.03 4.68 -25.49
CA LYS A 295 -21.22 3.72 -24.39
C LYS A 295 -19.89 3.19 -23.83
N VAL A 296 -18.93 2.90 -24.71
CA VAL A 296 -17.57 2.50 -24.30
C VAL A 296 -16.87 3.63 -23.54
N ALA A 297 -17.08 4.90 -23.91
CA ALA A 297 -16.53 6.02 -23.16
C ALA A 297 -17.08 6.11 -21.73
N VAL A 298 -18.39 5.86 -21.54
CA VAL A 298 -19.01 5.77 -20.21
C VAL A 298 -18.35 4.66 -19.38
N GLU A 299 -18.12 3.48 -19.97
CA GLU A 299 -17.43 2.38 -19.31
C GLU A 299 -15.98 2.73 -18.94
N HIS A 300 -15.23 3.38 -19.83
CA HIS A 300 -13.86 3.83 -19.55
C HIS A 300 -13.83 4.81 -18.37
N ARG A 301 -14.71 5.81 -18.36
CA ARG A 301 -14.83 6.78 -17.27
C ARG A 301 -15.09 6.09 -15.93
N ARG A 302 -16.00 5.11 -15.90
CA ARG A 302 -16.28 4.28 -14.72
C ARG A 302 -15.05 3.53 -14.24
N ASN A 303 -14.35 2.86 -15.16
CA ASN A 303 -13.16 2.08 -14.85
C ASN A 303 -12.00 2.96 -14.37
N THR A 304 -11.81 4.14 -14.97
CA THR A 304 -10.82 5.14 -14.57
C THR A 304 -11.13 5.68 -13.18
N ALA A 305 -12.38 6.05 -12.90
CA ALA A 305 -12.80 6.51 -11.57
C ALA A 305 -12.56 5.44 -10.49
N LYS A 306 -12.93 4.19 -10.78
CA LYS A 306 -12.69 3.05 -9.87
C LYS A 306 -11.20 2.83 -9.60
N LYS A 307 -10.36 2.84 -10.64
CA LYS A 307 -8.90 2.71 -10.49
C LYS A 307 -8.32 3.84 -9.65
N ASN A 308 -8.67 5.09 -9.96
CA ASN A 308 -8.20 6.26 -9.21
C ASN A 308 -8.60 6.17 -7.73
N GLN A 309 -9.81 5.69 -7.44
CA GLN A 309 -10.28 5.45 -6.08
C GLN A 309 -9.44 4.37 -5.37
N GLU A 310 -9.25 3.21 -6.01
CA GLU A 310 -8.42 2.13 -5.47
C GLU A 310 -6.98 2.58 -5.21
N GLU A 311 -6.39 3.36 -6.12
CA GLU A 311 -5.04 3.90 -5.97
C GLU A 311 -4.93 4.92 -4.83
N PHE A 312 -5.92 5.79 -4.67
CA PHE A 312 -5.98 6.73 -3.56
C PHE A 312 -6.02 6.01 -2.21
N PHE A 313 -6.89 5.00 -2.06
CA PHE A 313 -6.95 4.21 -0.84
C PHE A 313 -5.69 3.38 -0.61
N ARG A 314 -5.06 2.86 -1.67
CA ARG A 314 -3.78 2.17 -1.57
C ARG A 314 -2.69 3.09 -1.02
N LYS A 315 -2.63 4.35 -1.48
CA LYS A 315 -1.67 5.35 -0.97
C LYS A 315 -1.91 5.66 0.50
N LEU A 316 -3.15 5.95 0.88
CA LEU A 316 -3.51 6.25 2.28
C LEU A 316 -3.16 5.09 3.23
N ARG A 317 -3.53 3.87 2.85
CA ARG A 317 -3.19 2.65 3.62
C ARG A 317 -1.68 2.42 3.74
N TRP A 318 -0.93 2.76 2.70
CA TRP A 318 0.52 2.60 2.71
C TRP A 318 1.20 3.62 3.64
N GLU A 319 0.70 4.85 3.70
CA GLU A 319 1.14 5.86 4.66
C GLU A 319 0.85 5.43 6.10
N GLU A 320 -0.37 4.96 6.39
CA GLU A 320 -0.75 4.43 7.71
C GLU A 320 0.17 3.27 8.16
N LEU A 321 0.42 2.31 7.27
CA LEU A 321 1.29 1.16 7.56
C LEU A 321 2.75 1.58 7.78
N ARG A 322 3.22 2.62 7.07
CA ARG A 322 4.57 3.14 7.25
C ARG A 322 4.73 3.77 8.63
N GLU A 323 3.77 4.60 9.06
CA GLU A 323 3.79 5.20 10.40
C GLU A 323 3.72 4.13 11.50
N LEU A 324 2.85 3.14 11.33
CA LEU A 324 2.75 2.02 12.25
C LEU A 324 4.08 1.26 12.36
N LYS A 325 4.75 0.99 11.22
CA LYS A 325 6.04 0.30 11.20
C LYS A 325 7.11 1.12 11.94
N GLN A 326 7.18 2.43 11.73
CA GLN A 326 8.11 3.29 12.47
C GLN A 326 7.87 3.25 13.98
N GLN A 327 6.61 3.28 14.42
CA GLN A 327 6.28 3.17 15.84
C GLN A 327 6.70 1.81 16.43
N ILE A 328 6.48 0.73 15.68
CA ILE A 328 6.90 -0.62 16.08
C ILE A 328 8.42 -0.69 16.19
N ASP A 329 9.17 -0.22 15.18
CA ASP A 329 10.63 -0.28 15.18
C ASP A 329 11.25 0.52 16.33
N VAL A 330 10.69 1.70 16.64
CA VAL A 330 11.11 2.52 17.79
C VAL A 330 10.88 1.79 19.10
N GLU A 331 9.72 1.14 19.28
CA GLU A 331 9.38 0.43 20.50
C GLU A 331 10.18 -0.89 20.63
N GLU A 332 10.39 -1.63 19.54
CA GLU A 332 11.26 -2.82 19.51
C GLU A 332 12.69 -2.45 19.91
N ALA A 333 13.26 -1.38 19.33
CA ALA A 333 14.59 -0.91 19.70
C ALA A 333 14.65 -0.46 21.18
N ARG A 334 13.56 0.10 21.71
CA ARG A 334 13.46 0.48 23.13
C ARG A 334 13.43 -0.76 24.04
N ILE A 335 12.67 -1.79 23.67
CA ILE A 335 12.59 -3.07 24.38
C ILE A 335 13.97 -3.74 24.38
N GLN A 336 14.61 -3.86 23.21
CA GLN A 336 15.95 -4.44 23.10
C GLN A 336 16.99 -3.71 23.96
N ARG A 337 16.95 -2.37 23.99
CA ARG A 337 17.82 -1.59 24.89
C ARG A 337 17.56 -1.90 26.36
N LEU A 338 16.30 -2.07 26.76
CA LEU A 338 15.94 -2.41 28.13
C LEU A 338 16.42 -3.81 28.51
N GLU A 339 16.19 -4.80 27.66
CA GLU A 339 16.63 -6.19 27.84
C GLU A 339 18.15 -6.27 27.97
N ASN A 340 18.88 -5.65 27.04
CA ASN A 340 20.34 -5.59 27.08
C ASN A 340 20.85 -4.94 28.38
N ARG A 341 20.21 -3.87 28.85
CA ARG A 341 20.56 -3.26 30.15
C ARG A 341 20.27 -4.23 31.30
N ALA A 342 19.10 -4.85 31.34
CA ALA A 342 18.77 -5.80 32.41
C ALA A 342 19.73 -7.00 32.45
N GLU A 343 20.10 -7.53 31.29
CA GLU A 343 21.05 -8.64 31.18
C GLU A 343 22.45 -8.22 31.63
N ASN A 344 22.91 -7.04 31.23
CA ASN A 344 24.20 -6.49 31.65
C ASN A 344 24.26 -6.22 33.16
N TRP A 345 23.18 -5.69 33.76
CA TRP A 345 23.06 -5.55 35.21
C TRP A 345 23.15 -6.91 35.92
N HIS A 346 22.44 -7.92 35.42
CA HIS A 346 22.49 -9.27 35.98
C HIS A 346 23.89 -9.88 35.85
N ARG A 347 24.55 -9.68 34.69
CA ARG A 347 25.92 -10.15 34.43
C ARG A 347 26.92 -9.49 35.38
N ALA A 348 26.84 -8.17 35.59
CA ALA A 348 27.67 -7.46 36.57
C ALA A 348 27.51 -8.06 37.97
N ARG A 349 26.26 -8.27 38.41
CA ARG A 349 25.96 -8.88 39.71
C ARG A 349 26.57 -10.28 39.86
N ARG A 350 26.45 -11.13 38.82
CA ARG A 350 27.07 -12.47 38.84
C ARG A 350 28.60 -12.41 38.96
N ILE A 351 29.25 -11.48 38.26
CA ILE A 351 30.72 -11.31 38.35
C ILE A 351 31.11 -10.91 39.78
N ARG A 352 30.42 -9.92 40.37
CA ARG A 352 30.68 -9.50 41.77
C ARG A 352 30.52 -10.66 42.76
N GLN A 353 29.45 -11.44 42.62
CA GLN A 353 29.20 -12.61 43.47
C GLN A 353 30.28 -13.69 43.31
N TYR A 354 30.72 -13.96 42.07
CA TYR A 354 31.79 -14.91 41.80
C TYR A 354 33.12 -14.48 42.42
N VAL A 355 33.50 -13.21 42.27
CA VAL A 355 34.74 -12.66 42.86
C VAL A 355 34.73 -12.82 44.38
N LEU A 356 33.62 -12.46 45.04
CA LEU A 356 33.47 -12.63 46.49
C LEU A 356 33.65 -14.11 46.90
N ALA A 357 32.90 -15.03 46.26
CA ALA A 357 32.99 -16.45 46.56
C ALA A 357 34.40 -17.03 46.34
N PHE A 358 35.09 -16.58 45.29
CA PHE A 358 36.45 -17.04 44.96
C PHE A 358 37.50 -16.53 45.95
N VAL A 359 37.39 -15.26 46.36
CA VAL A 359 38.27 -14.66 47.37
C VAL A 359 38.08 -15.36 48.71
N ASP A 360 36.84 -15.59 49.14
CA ASP A 360 36.51 -16.31 50.38
C ASP A 360 37.06 -17.74 50.38
N TRP A 361 36.94 -18.45 49.25
CA TRP A 361 37.51 -19.79 49.10
C TRP A 361 39.04 -19.80 49.21
N LYS A 362 39.73 -18.82 48.60
CA LYS A 362 41.19 -18.68 48.70
C LYS A 362 41.66 -18.25 50.09
N ALA A 363 40.87 -17.44 50.80
CA ALA A 363 41.12 -17.07 52.19
C ALA A 363 41.16 -18.30 53.10
N LYS A 364 40.21 -19.22 52.92
CA LYS A 364 40.17 -20.50 53.66
C LYS A 364 41.39 -21.38 53.41
N GLN A 365 42.07 -21.23 52.27
CA GLN A 365 43.33 -21.93 51.94
C GLN A 365 44.60 -21.25 52.49
N LYS A 366 44.48 -20.26 53.40
CA LYS A 366 45.60 -19.51 54.00
C LYS A 366 46.54 -18.84 52.97
N LYS A 367 46.05 -18.49 51.78
CA LYS A 367 46.84 -17.70 50.81
C LYS A 367 46.85 -16.22 51.19
N ALA A 368 47.99 -15.56 50.98
CA ALA A 368 48.15 -14.14 51.29
C ALA A 368 47.17 -13.27 50.48
N LEU A 369 46.31 -12.57 51.20
CA LEU A 369 45.32 -11.62 50.67
C LEU A 369 45.84 -10.21 50.91
N GLY A 370 46.08 -9.47 49.83
CA GLY A 370 46.48 -8.07 49.92
C GLY A 370 46.28 -7.36 48.58
N PRO A 371 46.08 -6.03 48.56
CA PRO A 371 45.83 -5.28 47.33
C PRO A 371 46.95 -5.40 46.29
N LYS A 372 48.18 -5.65 46.75
CA LYS A 372 49.37 -5.80 45.91
C LYS A 372 49.66 -7.24 45.47
N THR A 373 48.94 -8.23 46.00
CA THR A 373 49.14 -9.64 45.60
C THR A 373 48.49 -9.91 44.24
N ALA A 374 48.95 -10.96 43.53
CA ALA A 374 48.37 -11.34 42.24
C ALA A 374 46.85 -11.58 42.31
N LEU A 375 46.38 -12.19 43.41
CA LEU A 375 44.96 -12.42 43.67
C LEU A 375 44.20 -11.10 43.90
N GLY A 376 44.76 -10.17 44.67
CA GLY A 376 44.16 -8.85 44.91
C GLY A 376 44.05 -8.01 43.64
N LYS A 377 45.11 -7.96 42.82
CA LYS A 377 45.10 -7.28 41.52
C LYS A 377 44.06 -7.86 40.56
N TRP A 378 43.94 -9.19 40.51
CA TRP A 378 42.92 -9.86 39.71
C TRP A 378 41.49 -9.54 40.21
N ALA A 379 41.25 -9.56 41.52
CA ALA A 379 39.94 -9.27 42.09
C ALA A 379 39.50 -7.82 41.80
N ILE A 380 40.42 -6.86 41.95
CA ILE A 380 40.18 -5.45 41.60
C ILE A 380 39.84 -5.31 40.10
N TRP A 381 40.63 -5.93 39.22
CA TRP A 381 40.35 -5.92 37.78
C TRP A 381 38.98 -6.54 37.44
N ALA A 382 38.62 -7.67 38.05
CA ALA A 382 37.35 -8.34 37.79
C ALA A 382 36.15 -7.51 38.26
N LEU A 383 36.26 -6.81 39.39
CA LEU A 383 35.24 -5.87 39.86
C LEU A 383 35.11 -4.66 38.93
N GLN A 384 36.23 -4.10 38.46
CA GLN A 384 36.22 -3.02 37.46
C GLN A 384 35.52 -3.45 36.15
N GLN A 385 35.68 -4.72 35.73
CA GLN A 385 34.94 -5.25 34.57
C GLN A 385 33.43 -5.38 34.85
N ALA A 386 33.02 -5.70 36.08
CA ALA A 386 31.61 -5.72 36.46
C ALA A 386 31.02 -4.31 36.43
N ASP A 387 31.73 -3.32 36.97
CA ASP A 387 31.30 -1.92 37.01
C ASP A 387 31.20 -1.31 35.61
N ARG A 388 32.11 -1.67 34.70
CA ARG A 388 32.07 -1.25 33.29
C ARG A 388 30.77 -1.65 32.56
N ILE A 389 30.27 -2.86 32.82
CA ILE A 389 29.07 -3.37 32.15
C ILE A 389 27.78 -3.04 32.90
N ASP A 390 27.86 -2.62 34.17
CA ASP A 390 26.68 -2.32 34.98
C ASP A 390 25.98 -1.04 34.47
N PRO A 391 24.70 -1.09 34.06
CA PRO A 391 23.97 0.08 33.60
C PRO A 391 23.47 1.01 34.71
N VAL A 392 23.68 0.68 35.99
CA VAL A 392 23.25 1.45 37.18
C VAL A 392 24.43 1.96 38.01
N GLY A 393 25.63 1.38 37.86
CA GLY A 393 26.84 1.79 38.58
C GLY A 393 27.70 2.82 37.84
N ASP A 394 28.71 3.34 38.53
CA ASP A 394 29.74 4.18 37.91
C ASP A 394 30.57 3.35 36.92
N LYS A 395 30.70 3.85 35.69
CA LYS A 395 31.47 3.16 34.65
C LYS A 395 32.96 3.32 34.94
N ALA A 396 33.61 2.25 35.37
CA ALA A 396 35.05 2.21 35.46
C ALA A 396 35.67 2.26 34.04
N PRO A 397 36.64 3.15 33.77
CA PRO A 397 37.31 3.21 32.48
C PRO A 397 38.14 1.95 32.23
N SER A 398 38.13 1.46 30.99
CA SER A 398 38.86 0.28 30.56
C SER A 398 39.63 0.55 29.27
N ILE A 399 40.77 -0.12 29.11
CA ILE A 399 41.51 -0.09 27.83
C ILE A 399 40.64 -0.57 26.66
N LEU A 400 39.63 -1.41 26.93
CA LEU A 400 38.69 -1.88 25.91
C LEU A 400 37.79 -0.78 25.36
N ASP A 401 37.59 0.33 26.10
CA ASP A 401 36.77 1.46 25.65
C ASP A 401 37.49 2.27 24.56
N ARG A 402 38.82 2.13 24.46
CA ARG A 402 39.67 2.72 23.41
C ARG A 402 39.71 1.90 22.12
N LYS A 403 38.99 0.76 22.06
CA LYS A 403 39.01 -0.14 20.88
C LYS A 403 38.54 0.57 19.60
N GLY A 404 37.69 1.58 19.70
CA GLY A 404 37.28 2.41 18.56
C GLY A 404 38.41 3.23 17.93
N GLU A 405 39.47 3.57 18.70
CA GLU A 405 40.67 4.24 18.18
C GLU A 405 41.47 3.36 17.20
N LEU A 406 41.16 2.06 17.15
CA LEU A 406 41.77 1.08 16.24
C LEU A 406 40.90 0.79 15.01
N GLU A 407 39.78 1.49 14.81
CA GLU A 407 39.02 1.39 13.55
C GLU A 407 39.85 1.95 12.40
N GLY A 408 40.11 1.13 11.37
CA GLY A 408 41.02 1.47 10.27
C GLY A 408 42.51 1.19 10.55
N TRP A 409 42.88 0.80 11.77
CA TRP A 409 44.24 0.39 12.10
C TRP A 409 44.52 -1.02 11.56
N SER A 410 45.62 -1.18 10.83
CA SER A 410 46.17 -2.47 10.42
C SER A 410 47.64 -2.57 10.86
N PRO A 411 48.13 -3.77 11.21
CA PRO A 411 49.56 -4.00 11.52
C PRO A 411 50.52 -3.59 10.39
N TYR A 412 49.99 -3.36 9.18
CA TYR A 412 50.73 -2.99 7.97
C TYR A 412 50.51 -1.54 7.51
N GLY A 413 49.85 -0.69 8.32
CA GLY A 413 49.55 0.71 8.01
C GLY A 413 48.09 1.09 8.29
N TRP A 414 47.78 2.39 8.31
CA TRP A 414 46.40 2.88 8.42
C TRP A 414 45.68 2.72 7.07
N ARG A 415 44.46 2.19 7.07
CA ARG A 415 43.61 2.08 5.86
C ARG A 415 42.89 3.38 5.53
#